data_AF-A0A2N5V2Y2-F1
#
_entry.id   AF-A0A2N5V2Y2-F1
#
_cell.length_a   1.000
_cell.length_b   1.000
_cell.length_c   1.000
_cell.angle_alpha   90.00
_cell.angle_beta   90.00
_cell.angle_gamma   90.00
#
_symmetry.space_group_name_H-M   'P 1'
#
loop_
_entity.id
_entity.type
_entity.pdbx_description
1 polymer ?
#
loop_
_entity_poly.entity_id
_entity_poly.type
_entity_poly.pdbx_seq_one_letter_code
_entity_poly.pdbx_strand_id
1 'polypeptide(L)'
;MDQPIQSSTRVSHGGDQSQTNRTPTKVSHPTESKQALSNKANGQECTIRLDSTGAGGTGTKPARPAKDPELELLQLPAITNGIGGSDHTLEHSTRNAVLVTGEAEQLSPGKFPQRAVIGSIVSQHAHGFPKTTSNPKLYLNVNTPFSALICGVQGSGKSHSASVILEDCLIVDKRIGTLPKPLAGLCLHYDRGSVNYPCESAYLGMPATRAQLGAKSNAAVPVTVLVSPTCLETMRKIYKPLRGVNVMPFYLSTSNLNSSRMLTLMGFDDSVIMPLYLQRAMTILRSMGADKFNYDTFKKKMKKETLNPAQESSYKMRIEMLDSYLTDKRSADVSSYFKPAHLVIVDLRDPFTNSTLVIALFEIIVGLFVEQRMDTGKVLLLDEAHKYLNSDPNSVRFTESMSSLIRQQRHFGIRTIISTQEPTVVPNAILDLVSIHLLHRFSSPSWIKHLSRHISVDQEDDPEATWARTISQLCLGEAVLIAPTALTINTYYHPFQSVPLATGFFLFRTRKRLTFDGGASIIAYKAS
;
A
#
# COMPACT_ATOMS: atom_id res chain seq x y z
N MET A 1 -58.52 24.66 20.04
CA MET A 1 -58.69 25.54 18.87
C MET A 1 -57.83 24.92 17.78
N ASP A 2 -58.43 23.99 17.06
CA ASP A 2 -57.81 23.15 16.04
C ASP A 2 -58.68 23.21 14.80
N GLN A 3 -58.08 23.51 13.64
CA GLN A 3 -58.60 23.14 12.33
C GLN A 3 -57.45 22.96 11.33
N PRO A 4 -57.42 21.85 10.58
CA PRO A 4 -56.59 21.68 9.39
C PRO A 4 -57.42 21.87 8.10
N ILE A 5 -56.77 22.43 7.08
CA ILE A 5 -57.33 22.69 5.75
C ILE A 5 -57.10 21.48 4.84
N GLN A 6 -58.17 21.02 4.19
CA GLN A 6 -58.20 20.06 3.08
C GLN A 6 -57.85 20.74 1.75
N SER A 7 -57.23 20.01 0.82
CA SER A 7 -57.60 20.12 -0.60
C SER A 7 -57.26 18.85 -1.39
N SER A 8 -58.27 18.38 -2.12
CA SER A 8 -58.22 17.31 -3.11
C SER A 8 -57.91 17.87 -4.49
N THR A 9 -57.33 17.07 -5.41
CA THR A 9 -57.85 17.04 -6.80
C THR A 9 -57.49 15.75 -7.55
N ARG A 10 -58.44 15.32 -8.37
CA ARG A 10 -58.53 14.14 -9.23
C ARG A 10 -58.03 14.42 -10.67
N VAL A 11 -57.38 13.41 -11.24
CA VAL A 11 -57.30 12.89 -12.64
C VAL A 11 -58.08 13.56 -13.79
N SER A 12 -57.40 13.79 -14.94
CA SER A 12 -57.74 13.39 -16.35
C SER A 12 -56.62 13.88 -17.31
N HIS A 13 -55.89 13.04 -18.09
CA HIS A 13 -56.13 12.34 -19.39
C HIS A 13 -56.10 13.19 -20.69
N GLY A 14 -55.25 12.74 -21.64
CA GLY A 14 -55.13 13.14 -23.06
C GLY A 14 -54.00 14.16 -23.32
N GLY A 15 -52.96 13.98 -24.14
CA GLY A 15 -52.71 13.07 -25.26
C GLY A 15 -52.59 13.89 -26.54
N ASP A 16 -51.37 14.19 -27.02
CA ASP A 16 -51.01 13.95 -28.45
C ASP A 16 -49.51 14.08 -28.79
N GLN A 17 -49.16 13.20 -29.72
CA GLN A 17 -48.02 12.96 -30.60
C GLN A 17 -46.88 13.99 -30.77
N SER A 18 -45.64 13.48 -30.76
CA SER A 18 -44.70 13.70 -31.88
C SER A 18 -43.74 12.52 -32.04
N GLN A 19 -43.71 11.99 -33.26
CA GLN A 19 -42.92 10.86 -33.74
C GLN A 19 -41.47 11.29 -33.96
N THR A 20 -40.50 10.46 -33.54
CA THR A 20 -39.17 10.44 -34.14
C THR A 20 -38.69 8.99 -34.35
N ASN A 21 -38.21 8.77 -35.57
CA ASN A 21 -37.83 7.50 -36.18
C ASN A 21 -36.73 6.74 -35.42
N ARG A 22 -36.94 5.43 -35.24
CA ARG A 22 -35.84 4.45 -35.07
C ARG A 22 -36.07 3.24 -35.98
N THR A 23 -35.19 3.13 -36.97
CA THR A 23 -34.99 1.98 -37.86
C THR A 23 -34.32 0.83 -37.09
N PRO A 24 -34.77 -0.43 -37.24
CA PRO A 24 -34.06 -1.59 -36.69
C PRO A 24 -33.19 -2.24 -37.78
N THR A 25 -31.88 -2.31 -37.52
CA THR A 25 -30.92 -3.05 -38.35
C THR A 25 -31.08 -4.54 -38.12
N LYS A 26 -31.47 -5.27 -39.17
CA LYS A 26 -31.56 -6.73 -39.23
C LYS A 26 -30.19 -7.36 -39.02
N VAL A 27 -30.08 -8.28 -38.06
CA VAL A 27 -28.97 -9.23 -37.92
C VAL A 27 -29.25 -10.40 -38.88
N SER A 28 -28.38 -10.58 -39.86
CA SER A 28 -28.39 -11.71 -40.80
C SER A 28 -27.52 -12.85 -40.28
N HIS A 29 -28.15 -14.00 -40.03
CA HIS A 29 -27.46 -15.30 -39.90
C HIS A 29 -27.01 -15.79 -41.30
N PRO A 30 -25.80 -16.36 -41.44
CA PRO A 30 -25.51 -17.24 -42.55
C PRO A 30 -25.80 -18.69 -42.14
N THR A 31 -26.78 -19.27 -42.84
CA THR A 31 -27.00 -20.70 -42.95
C THR A 31 -26.02 -21.23 -43.99
N GLU A 32 -25.14 -22.15 -43.64
CA GLU A 32 -24.38 -22.94 -44.62
C GLU A 32 -24.71 -24.43 -44.52
N SER A 33 -24.72 -25.00 -45.71
CA SER A 33 -25.37 -26.21 -46.17
C SER A 33 -24.61 -27.49 -45.86
N LYS A 34 -25.39 -28.57 -45.62
CA LYS A 34 -24.93 -29.96 -45.64
C LYS A 34 -24.37 -30.33 -47.01
N GLN A 35 -23.15 -30.85 -47.06
CA GLN A 35 -22.74 -31.84 -48.06
C GLN A 35 -21.73 -32.81 -47.44
N ALA A 36 -22.12 -34.08 -47.38
CA ALA A 36 -21.28 -35.20 -47.00
C ALA A 36 -20.63 -35.80 -48.26
N LEU A 37 -19.32 -36.08 -48.20
CA LEU A 37 -18.52 -36.95 -49.09
C LEU A 37 -17.19 -37.20 -48.33
N SER A 38 -17.05 -38.30 -47.58
CA SER A 38 -16.53 -39.61 -47.99
C SER A 38 -15.13 -39.61 -48.64
N ASN A 39 -14.14 -40.02 -47.82
CA ASN A 39 -12.96 -40.84 -48.13
C ASN A 39 -11.99 -40.42 -49.24
N LYS A 40 -10.76 -40.05 -48.85
CA LYS A 40 -9.51 -40.81 -49.04
C LYS A 40 -8.30 -39.90 -48.82
N ALA A 41 -7.48 -40.18 -47.81
CA ALA A 41 -6.07 -39.77 -47.80
C ALA A 41 -5.24 -40.65 -46.86
N ASN A 42 -4.56 -41.61 -47.48
CA ASN A 42 -3.35 -42.33 -47.08
C ASN A 42 -2.89 -42.24 -45.61
N GLY A 43 -3.24 -43.26 -44.83
CA GLY A 43 -2.36 -43.75 -43.79
C GLY A 43 -1.23 -44.57 -44.43
N GLN A 44 0.01 -44.10 -44.30
CA GLN A 44 1.17 -44.98 -44.38
C GLN A 44 1.49 -45.43 -42.96
N GLU A 45 0.98 -46.60 -42.60
CA GLU A 45 1.52 -47.42 -41.52
C GLU A 45 2.98 -47.74 -41.86
N CYS A 46 3.92 -47.18 -41.11
CA CYS A 46 5.28 -47.69 -41.09
C CYS A 46 5.38 -48.76 -39.99
N THR A 47 4.94 -49.96 -40.35
CA THR A 47 5.11 -51.18 -39.57
C THR A 47 6.60 -51.52 -39.54
N ILE A 48 7.26 -51.29 -38.41
CA ILE A 48 8.66 -51.70 -38.24
C ILE A 48 8.67 -53.23 -38.12
N ARG A 49 9.21 -53.89 -39.15
CA ARG A 49 9.50 -55.32 -39.17
C ARG A 49 10.58 -55.65 -38.13
N LEU A 50 10.27 -56.60 -37.25
CA LEU A 50 11.27 -57.28 -36.43
C LEU A 50 11.90 -58.38 -37.29
N ASP A 51 13.04 -58.09 -37.94
CA ASP A 51 13.89 -59.13 -38.50
C ASP A 51 14.88 -59.60 -37.44
N SER A 52 14.66 -60.83 -36.98
CA SER A 52 15.59 -61.57 -36.12
C SER A 52 16.75 -62.12 -36.95
N THR A 53 17.97 -61.62 -36.71
CA THR A 53 19.19 -62.37 -37.01
C THR A 53 20.16 -62.23 -35.85
N GLY A 54 20.68 -63.38 -35.41
CA GLY A 54 21.39 -63.54 -34.16
C GLY A 54 22.90 -63.26 -34.20
N ALA A 55 23.40 -63.08 -32.97
CA ALA A 55 24.73 -63.42 -32.44
C ALA A 55 26.00 -62.80 -33.07
N GLY A 56 26.65 -61.95 -32.28
CA GLY A 56 28.07 -61.61 -32.44
C GLY A 56 28.44 -60.37 -31.62
N GLY A 57 29.15 -60.54 -30.51
CA GLY A 57 29.29 -59.53 -29.47
C GLY A 57 30.19 -58.32 -29.77
N THR A 58 30.06 -57.31 -28.93
CA THR A 58 31.13 -56.63 -28.17
C THR A 58 30.49 -55.43 -27.45
N GLY A 59 30.81 -55.26 -26.17
CA GLY A 59 30.16 -54.30 -25.29
C GLY A 59 30.39 -52.85 -25.70
N THR A 60 29.31 -52.15 -26.01
CA THR A 60 29.25 -50.68 -26.00
C THR A 60 28.40 -50.25 -24.81
N LYS A 61 29.03 -49.54 -23.85
CA LYS A 61 28.31 -48.87 -22.76
C LYS A 61 27.23 -47.96 -23.36
N PRO A 62 26.01 -47.89 -22.79
CA PRO A 62 25.02 -46.93 -23.27
C PRO A 62 25.62 -45.53 -23.12
N ALA A 63 25.65 -44.78 -24.22
CA ALA A 63 26.02 -43.37 -24.20
C ALA A 63 25.11 -42.68 -23.19
N ARG A 64 25.70 -42.00 -22.19
CA ARG A 64 24.92 -41.10 -21.34
C ARG A 64 24.19 -40.14 -22.26
N PRO A 65 22.86 -39.93 -22.09
CA PRO A 65 22.16 -38.94 -22.90
C PRO A 65 22.93 -37.62 -22.79
N ALA A 66 23.19 -36.99 -23.93
CA ALA A 66 23.82 -35.67 -23.96
C ALA A 66 23.03 -34.79 -23.01
N LYS A 67 23.72 -34.19 -22.02
CA LYS A 67 23.12 -33.22 -21.11
C LYS A 67 22.62 -32.08 -21.98
N ASP A 68 21.30 -31.94 -22.07
CA ASP A 68 20.67 -30.85 -22.79
C ASP A 68 20.97 -29.55 -22.02
N PRO A 69 21.79 -28.65 -22.58
CA PRO A 69 22.17 -27.42 -21.89
C PRO A 69 20.95 -26.51 -21.63
N GLU A 70 19.86 -26.66 -22.40
CA GLU A 70 18.62 -25.92 -22.16
C GLU A 70 17.88 -26.47 -20.93
N LEU A 71 17.88 -27.80 -20.73
CA LEU A 71 17.33 -28.41 -19.50
C LEU A 71 18.12 -28.05 -18.25
N GLU A 72 19.41 -27.76 -18.35
CA GLU A 72 20.22 -27.27 -17.22
C GLU A 72 19.86 -25.82 -16.80
N LEU A 73 19.28 -25.03 -17.73
CA LEU A 73 18.74 -23.70 -17.42
C LEU A 73 17.33 -23.76 -16.81
N LEU A 74 16.60 -24.85 -17.05
CA LEU A 74 15.28 -25.08 -16.50
C LEU A 74 15.40 -25.55 -15.06
N GLN A 75 14.91 -24.75 -14.11
CA GLN A 75 14.88 -25.05 -12.67
C GLN A 75 13.81 -26.11 -12.38
N LEU A 76 13.95 -27.28 -12.98
CA LEU A 76 13.00 -28.37 -12.86
C LEU A 76 13.06 -28.94 -11.44
N PRO A 77 11.91 -29.25 -10.82
CA PRO A 77 11.89 -30.01 -9.57
C PRO A 77 12.69 -31.30 -9.78
N ALA A 78 13.64 -31.61 -8.89
CA ALA A 78 14.47 -32.80 -9.04
C ALA A 78 13.59 -34.07 -9.00
N ILE A 79 13.22 -34.60 -10.16
CA ILE A 79 12.58 -35.91 -10.30
C ILE A 79 13.67 -36.98 -10.24
N THR A 80 14.44 -37.08 -9.16
CA THR A 80 15.29 -38.25 -8.88
C THR A 80 15.66 -38.33 -7.40
N ASN A 81 15.66 -39.55 -6.88
CA ASN A 81 15.98 -39.92 -5.51
C ASN A 81 17.25 -39.24 -4.97
N GLY A 82 17.08 -38.38 -3.95
CA GLY A 82 18.01 -38.32 -2.82
C GLY A 82 19.26 -37.42 -2.90
N ILE A 83 19.44 -36.54 -3.89
CA ILE A 83 20.54 -35.56 -3.85
C ILE A 83 20.00 -34.15 -4.12
N GLY A 84 20.11 -33.30 -3.09
CA GLY A 84 19.46 -31.99 -2.99
C GLY A 84 19.95 -30.96 -4.02
N GLY A 85 19.24 -30.86 -5.14
CA GLY A 85 19.19 -29.65 -5.93
C GLY A 85 18.12 -28.73 -5.34
N SER A 86 18.53 -27.64 -4.67
CA SER A 86 17.61 -26.60 -4.22
C SER A 86 17.14 -25.79 -5.43
N ASP A 87 15.83 -25.78 -5.71
CA ASP A 87 15.26 -24.85 -6.69
C ASP A 87 15.42 -23.41 -6.15
N HIS A 88 16.40 -22.70 -6.73
CA HIS A 88 16.77 -21.35 -6.29
C HIS A 88 15.63 -20.33 -6.47
N THR A 89 14.71 -20.53 -7.43
CA THR A 89 13.56 -19.63 -7.64
C THR A 89 12.43 -19.90 -6.66
N LEU A 90 12.15 -21.17 -6.36
CA LEU A 90 11.23 -21.52 -5.27
C LEU A 90 11.76 -20.99 -3.94
N GLU A 91 13.05 -21.17 -3.65
CA GLU A 91 13.68 -20.59 -2.45
C GLU A 91 13.60 -19.07 -2.41
N HIS A 92 13.84 -18.39 -3.53
CA HIS A 92 13.71 -16.95 -3.64
C HIS A 92 12.26 -16.49 -3.42
N SER A 93 11.27 -17.24 -3.90
CA SER A 93 9.85 -16.96 -3.69
C SER A 93 9.48 -17.12 -2.22
N THR A 94 9.93 -18.19 -1.57
CA THR A 94 9.73 -18.42 -0.13
C THR A 94 10.36 -17.30 0.70
N ARG A 95 11.60 -16.89 0.41
CA ARG A 95 12.31 -15.82 1.14
C ARG A 95 11.62 -14.46 1.03
N ASN A 96 10.87 -14.24 -0.04
CA ASN A 96 10.14 -13.00 -0.30
C ASN A 96 8.67 -13.05 0.10
N ALA A 97 8.22 -14.11 0.78
CA ALA A 97 6.90 -14.13 1.37
C ALA A 97 6.74 -12.98 2.37
N VAL A 98 5.64 -12.24 2.25
CA VAL A 98 5.41 -11.05 3.07
C VAL A 98 4.97 -11.43 4.49
N LEU A 99 4.18 -12.50 4.62
CA LEU A 99 3.72 -13.04 5.90
C LEU A 99 4.11 -14.50 6.02
N VAL A 100 4.38 -14.94 7.25
CA VAL A 100 4.83 -16.31 7.54
C VAL A 100 4.16 -16.80 8.82
N THR A 101 3.46 -17.93 8.77
CA THR A 101 2.89 -18.55 9.98
C THR A 101 4.01 -19.07 10.89
N GLY A 102 3.71 -19.24 12.18
CA GLY A 102 4.69 -19.72 13.14
C GLY A 102 5.23 -21.12 12.82
N GLU A 103 4.42 -21.98 12.23
CA GLU A 103 4.84 -23.32 11.77
C GLU A 103 5.75 -23.21 10.53
N ALA A 104 5.41 -22.35 9.58
CA ALA A 104 6.22 -22.11 8.38
C ALA A 104 7.59 -21.50 8.72
N GLU A 105 7.65 -20.61 9.72
CA GLU A 105 8.88 -20.02 10.21
C GLU A 105 9.79 -21.07 10.87
N GLN A 106 9.21 -21.97 11.69
CA GLN A 106 9.94 -23.06 12.33
C GLN A 106 10.53 -24.07 11.34
N LEU A 107 9.81 -24.36 10.25
CA LEU A 107 10.28 -25.25 9.18
C LEU A 107 11.29 -24.60 8.24
N SER A 108 11.47 -23.28 8.32
CA SER A 108 12.39 -22.51 7.46
C SER A 108 13.33 -21.61 8.28
N PRO A 109 14.11 -22.17 9.21
CA PRO A 109 14.98 -21.39 10.09
C PRO A 109 16.01 -20.60 9.27
N GLY A 110 16.20 -19.33 9.62
CA GLY A 110 17.16 -18.44 8.95
C GLY A 110 16.73 -17.89 7.59
N LYS A 111 15.61 -18.34 7.00
CA LYS A 111 15.12 -17.79 5.71
C LYS A 111 14.56 -16.37 5.81
N PHE A 112 14.17 -15.93 7.01
CA PHE A 112 13.54 -14.64 7.27
C PHE A 112 14.38 -13.82 8.27
N PRO A 113 15.53 -13.26 7.85
CA PRO A 113 16.53 -12.68 8.75
C PRO A 113 16.04 -11.43 9.49
N GLN A 114 15.01 -10.78 8.95
CA GLN A 114 14.40 -9.58 9.51
C GLN A 114 12.88 -9.74 9.49
N ARG A 115 12.31 -10.03 10.67
CA ARG A 115 10.89 -10.36 10.87
C ARG A 115 10.41 -9.94 12.25
N ALA A 116 9.11 -9.63 12.35
CA ALA A 116 8.46 -9.36 13.63
C ALA A 116 7.07 -10.01 13.67
N VAL A 117 6.61 -10.39 14.85
CA VAL A 117 5.27 -10.94 15.08
C VAL A 117 4.27 -9.80 15.01
N ILE A 118 3.36 -9.84 14.05
CA ILE A 118 2.33 -8.80 13.86
C ILE A 118 1.07 -9.11 14.67
N GLY A 119 0.85 -10.38 15.01
CA GLY A 119 -0.31 -10.81 15.79
C GLY A 119 -0.50 -12.32 15.80
N SER A 120 -1.73 -12.73 16.06
CA SER A 120 -2.14 -14.13 16.17
C SER A 120 -3.23 -14.50 15.17
N ILE A 121 -3.10 -15.69 14.58
CA ILE A 121 -4.14 -16.35 13.77
C ILE A 121 -5.18 -16.93 14.73
N VAL A 122 -6.42 -16.47 14.60
CA VAL A 122 -7.59 -17.01 15.30
C VAL A 122 -8.14 -18.22 14.55
N SER A 123 -8.27 -18.09 13.23
CA SER A 123 -8.60 -19.18 12.32
C SER A 123 -8.02 -18.94 10.93
N GLN A 124 -7.87 -20.01 10.16
CA GLN A 124 -7.41 -20.01 8.78
C GLN A 124 -8.53 -20.57 7.88
N HIS A 125 -8.78 -19.90 6.76
CA HIS A 125 -9.85 -20.22 5.82
C HIS A 125 -9.23 -20.34 4.43
N ALA A 126 -8.84 -21.56 4.06
CA ALA A 126 -8.19 -21.87 2.80
C ALA A 126 -8.35 -23.35 2.48
N HIS A 127 -8.66 -23.68 1.22
CA HIS A 127 -8.77 -25.08 0.80
C HIS A 127 -7.41 -25.78 0.94
N GLY A 128 -7.38 -26.96 1.56
CA GLY A 128 -6.14 -27.71 1.75
C GLY A 128 -5.37 -27.36 3.03
N PHE A 129 -5.94 -26.57 3.94
CA PHE A 129 -5.26 -26.15 5.16
C PHE A 129 -6.11 -26.35 6.42
N PRO A 130 -5.49 -26.58 7.58
CA PRO A 130 -6.22 -26.72 8.83
C PRO A 130 -6.87 -25.40 9.26
N LYS A 131 -8.11 -25.46 9.76
CA LYS A 131 -8.84 -24.26 10.24
C LYS A 131 -8.16 -23.60 11.45
N THR A 132 -7.44 -24.37 12.25
CA THR A 132 -6.68 -23.90 13.41
C THR A 132 -5.21 -24.26 13.24
N THR A 133 -4.31 -23.35 13.65
CA THR A 133 -2.86 -23.60 13.66
C THR A 133 -2.41 -23.99 15.06
N SER A 134 -1.41 -24.89 15.16
CA SER A 134 -0.82 -25.25 16.46
C SER A 134 0.02 -24.11 17.05
N ASN A 135 0.56 -23.24 16.19
CA ASN A 135 1.36 -22.08 16.58
C ASN A 135 0.69 -20.81 16.03
N PRO A 136 -0.06 -20.07 16.86
CA PRO A 136 -0.90 -18.99 16.39
C PRO A 136 -0.12 -17.77 15.89
N LYS A 137 1.21 -17.72 16.05
CA LYS A 137 2.00 -16.55 15.66
C LYS A 137 1.94 -16.32 14.15
N LEU A 138 1.70 -15.07 13.76
CA LEU A 138 1.89 -14.61 12.39
C LEU A 138 3.04 -13.60 12.37
N TYR A 139 4.01 -13.83 11.49
CA TYR A 139 5.17 -12.96 11.32
C TYR A 139 5.03 -12.12 10.05
N LEU A 140 5.40 -10.84 10.16
CA LEU A 140 5.66 -9.95 9.05
C LEU A 140 7.14 -9.99 8.68
N ASN A 141 7.42 -10.33 7.43
CA ASN A 141 8.77 -10.30 6.86
C ASN A 141 9.13 -8.87 6.45
N VAL A 142 9.64 -8.09 7.41
CA VAL A 142 10.05 -6.71 7.17
C VAL A 142 11.32 -6.61 6.31
N ASN A 143 11.98 -7.73 5.98
CA ASN A 143 13.09 -7.78 5.02
C ASN A 143 12.65 -7.58 3.57
N THR A 144 11.40 -7.91 3.22
CA THR A 144 10.88 -7.81 1.86
C THR A 144 9.98 -6.57 1.71
N PRO A 145 10.14 -5.78 0.62
CA PRO A 145 9.20 -4.71 0.27
C PRO A 145 7.77 -5.23 0.12
N PHE A 146 6.80 -4.52 0.71
CA PHE A 146 5.38 -4.88 0.68
C PHE A 146 4.50 -3.64 0.62
N SER A 147 3.28 -3.84 0.15
CA SER A 147 2.18 -2.87 0.17
C SER A 147 1.05 -3.43 1.05
N ALA A 148 0.56 -2.65 1.99
CA ALA A 148 -0.52 -3.06 2.90
C ALA A 148 -1.66 -2.05 2.87
N LEU A 149 -2.88 -2.52 2.67
CA LEU A 149 -4.10 -1.75 2.88
C LEU A 149 -4.72 -2.11 4.22
N ILE A 150 -4.92 -1.14 5.08
CA ILE A 150 -5.61 -1.28 6.36
C ILE A 150 -6.92 -0.48 6.30
N CYS A 151 -8.04 -1.19 6.40
CA CYS A 151 -9.37 -0.60 6.23
C CYS A 151 -10.32 -0.98 7.38
N GLY A 152 -11.32 -0.15 7.68
CA GLY A 152 -12.25 -0.32 8.79
C GLY A 152 -12.82 0.98 9.35
N VAL A 153 -13.93 0.92 10.07
CA VAL A 153 -14.54 2.13 10.68
C VAL A 153 -13.65 2.72 11.78
N GLN A 154 -13.93 3.95 12.22
CA GLN A 154 -13.25 4.54 13.37
C GLN A 154 -13.37 3.65 14.61
N GLY A 155 -12.28 3.50 15.36
CA GLY A 155 -12.25 2.66 16.57
C GLY A 155 -12.30 1.14 16.32
N SER A 156 -12.13 0.66 15.09
CA SER A 156 -12.13 -0.79 14.78
C SER A 156 -10.79 -1.50 15.02
N GLY A 157 -9.67 -0.74 15.11
CA GLY A 157 -8.32 -1.29 15.28
C GLY A 157 -7.33 -0.96 14.15
N LYS A 158 -7.75 -0.20 13.14
CA LYS A 158 -6.90 0.22 12.00
C LYS A 158 -5.57 0.85 12.42
N SER A 159 -5.62 1.98 13.11
CA SER A 159 -4.43 2.76 13.47
C SER A 159 -3.53 2.03 14.45
N HIS A 160 -4.14 1.19 15.30
CA HIS A 160 -3.41 0.25 16.14
C HIS A 160 -2.59 -0.73 15.30
N SER A 161 -3.18 -1.29 14.25
CA SER A 161 -2.48 -2.20 13.32
C SER A 161 -1.40 -1.49 12.52
N ALA A 162 -1.68 -0.29 12.00
CA ALA A 162 -0.68 0.53 11.32
C ALA A 162 0.51 0.82 12.23
N SER A 163 0.24 1.18 13.49
CA SER A 163 1.27 1.41 14.51
C SER A 163 2.06 0.15 14.83
N VAL A 164 1.41 -1.02 14.92
CA VAL A 164 2.11 -2.30 15.13
C VAL A 164 3.04 -2.63 13.96
N ILE A 165 2.62 -2.41 12.72
CA ILE A 165 3.50 -2.58 11.55
C ILE A 165 4.68 -1.58 11.59
N LEU A 166 4.45 -0.33 12.02
CA LEU A 166 5.54 0.62 12.22
C LEU A 166 6.49 0.18 13.33
N GLU A 167 5.98 -0.34 14.45
CA GLU A 167 6.82 -0.94 15.51
C GLU A 167 7.66 -2.10 14.96
N ASP A 168 7.05 -2.98 14.17
CA ASP A 168 7.70 -4.12 13.51
C ASP A 168 8.84 -3.67 12.56
N CYS A 169 8.71 -2.48 11.98
CA CYS A 169 9.72 -1.89 11.08
C CYS A 169 10.82 -1.10 11.80
N LEU A 170 10.55 -0.55 12.99
CA LEU A 170 11.37 0.50 13.61
C LEU A 170 11.95 0.13 14.98
N ILE A 171 11.40 -0.86 15.67
CA ILE A 171 11.78 -1.20 17.06
C ILE A 171 12.52 -2.53 17.13
N VAL A 172 13.71 -2.50 17.73
CA VAL A 172 14.46 -3.71 18.08
C VAL A 172 14.02 -4.19 19.47
N ASP A 173 13.19 -5.22 19.52
CA ASP A 173 12.77 -5.87 20.77
C ASP A 173 12.68 -7.39 20.59
N LYS A 174 13.37 -8.13 21.47
CA LYS A 174 13.45 -9.61 21.42
C LYS A 174 12.09 -10.29 21.57
N ARG A 175 11.08 -9.61 22.14
CA ARG A 175 9.74 -10.15 22.33
C ARG A 175 8.95 -10.25 21.03
N ILE A 176 9.26 -9.41 20.04
CA ILE A 176 8.52 -9.37 18.77
C ILE A 176 9.25 -10.04 17.62
N GLY A 177 10.58 -10.10 17.63
CA GLY A 177 11.30 -10.81 16.56
C GLY A 177 12.74 -10.37 16.41
N THR A 178 13.25 -10.42 15.18
CA THR A 178 14.62 -10.06 14.82
C THR A 178 14.58 -8.91 13.81
N LEU A 179 15.18 -7.78 14.17
CA LEU A 179 15.25 -6.58 13.34
C LEU A 179 16.71 -6.07 13.30
N PRO A 180 17.61 -6.73 12.53
CA PRO A 180 19.03 -6.35 12.50
C PRO A 180 19.27 -5.00 11.84
N LYS A 181 18.38 -4.57 10.93
CA LYS A 181 18.46 -3.28 10.23
C LYS A 181 17.11 -2.57 10.29
N PRO A 182 16.81 -1.84 11.39
CA PRO A 182 15.61 -1.04 11.50
C PRO A 182 15.46 -0.09 10.32
N LEU A 183 14.23 0.05 9.83
CA LEU A 183 13.92 0.89 8.66
C LEU A 183 13.95 2.38 9.03
N ALA A 184 13.96 3.25 8.03
CA ALA A 184 13.55 4.65 8.21
C ALA A 184 12.05 4.78 7.95
N GLY A 185 11.33 5.57 8.75
CA GLY A 185 9.89 5.75 8.65
C GLY A 185 9.49 7.15 8.20
N LEU A 186 8.52 7.22 7.29
CA LEU A 186 7.80 8.44 6.91
C LEU A 186 6.29 8.19 7.07
N CYS A 187 5.58 9.10 7.71
CA CYS A 187 4.13 9.06 7.89
C CYS A 187 3.53 10.38 7.37
N LEU A 188 2.56 10.28 6.46
CA LEU A 188 1.79 11.43 6.00
C LEU A 188 0.46 11.46 6.74
N HIS A 189 0.15 12.58 7.37
CA HIS A 189 -1.08 12.77 8.11
C HIS A 189 -1.71 14.12 7.76
N TYR A 190 -2.97 14.09 7.33
CA TYR A 190 -3.74 15.28 7.02
C TYR A 190 -5.16 15.11 7.53
N ASP A 191 -5.57 16.00 8.44
CA ASP A 191 -6.95 16.10 8.90
C ASP A 191 -7.42 17.55 8.82
N ARG A 192 -8.60 17.78 8.22
CA ARG A 192 -9.21 19.10 8.16
C ARG A 192 -9.94 19.47 9.46
N GLY A 193 -10.13 18.51 10.37
CA GLY A 193 -10.74 18.74 11.67
C GLY A 193 -9.83 19.54 12.60
N SER A 194 -10.43 20.46 13.38
CA SER A 194 -9.77 21.20 14.48
C SER A 194 -9.57 20.30 15.71
N VAL A 195 -8.83 19.20 15.54
CA VAL A 195 -8.58 18.24 16.61
C VAL A 195 -7.28 18.56 17.35
N ASN A 196 -7.43 18.97 18.61
CA ASN A 196 -6.33 19.30 19.53
C ASN A 196 -5.61 18.06 20.09
N TYR A 197 -5.38 17.03 19.26
CA TYR A 197 -4.65 15.83 19.67
C TYR A 197 -3.49 15.49 18.72
N PRO A 198 -2.42 14.86 19.23
CA PRO A 198 -1.33 14.32 18.42
C PRO A 198 -1.81 13.24 17.43
N CYS A 199 -1.22 13.19 16.24
CA CYS A 199 -1.38 12.05 15.33
C CYS A 199 -1.09 10.73 16.06
N GLU A 200 -1.88 9.69 15.77
CA GLU A 200 -1.80 8.39 16.48
C GLU A 200 -0.42 7.73 16.35
N SER A 201 0.24 7.90 15.20
CA SER A 201 1.60 7.41 14.96
C SER A 201 2.67 8.09 15.84
N ALA A 202 2.40 9.28 16.39
CA ALA A 202 3.36 9.97 17.25
C ALA A 202 3.51 9.31 18.62
N TYR A 203 2.52 8.53 19.06
CA TYR A 203 2.60 7.80 20.32
C TYR A 203 3.64 6.66 20.28
N LEU A 204 4.20 6.31 19.10
CA LEU A 204 5.39 5.47 19.00
C LEU A 204 6.60 6.07 19.75
N GLY A 205 6.61 7.39 19.98
CA GLY A 205 7.62 8.08 20.77
C GLY A 205 7.55 7.82 22.28
N MET A 206 6.58 7.06 22.76
CA MET A 206 6.39 6.78 24.18
C MET A 206 6.30 5.27 24.42
N PRO A 207 6.87 4.74 25.50
CA PRO A 207 6.70 3.34 25.85
C PRO A 207 5.27 3.03 26.31
N ALA A 208 4.80 1.81 26.03
CA ALA A 208 3.53 1.33 26.53
C ALA A 208 3.49 1.36 28.07
N THR A 209 2.34 1.69 28.63
CA THR A 209 2.11 1.56 30.07
C THR A 209 2.04 0.09 30.48
N ARG A 210 2.31 -0.20 31.76
CA ARG A 210 2.12 -1.56 32.30
C ARG A 210 0.67 -2.04 32.16
N ALA A 211 -0.31 -1.14 32.22
CA ALA A 211 -1.71 -1.48 32.01
C ALA A 211 -2.00 -1.93 30.57
N GLN A 212 -1.42 -1.26 29.56
CA GLN A 212 -1.60 -1.62 28.15
C GLN A 212 -0.89 -2.94 27.80
N LEU A 213 0.39 -3.07 28.17
CA LEU A 213 1.20 -4.22 27.76
C LEU A 213 1.11 -5.41 28.72
N GLY A 214 0.75 -5.19 29.99
CA GLY A 214 0.84 -6.18 31.08
C GLY A 214 2.25 -6.32 31.67
N ALA A 215 3.25 -5.68 31.07
CA ALA A 215 4.65 -5.70 31.48
C ALA A 215 5.28 -4.31 31.31
N LYS A 216 6.45 -4.10 31.92
CA LYS A 216 7.23 -2.88 31.68
C LYS A 216 7.72 -2.87 30.22
N SER A 217 7.55 -1.74 29.53
CA SER A 217 8.15 -1.49 28.22
C SER A 217 9.13 -0.35 28.31
N ASN A 218 10.26 -0.47 27.61
CA ASN A 218 11.19 0.63 27.37
C ASN A 218 11.27 0.96 25.87
N ALA A 219 10.42 0.34 25.05
CA ALA A 219 10.42 0.52 23.60
C ALA A 219 9.86 1.90 23.25
N ALA A 220 10.58 2.65 22.44
CA ALA A 220 10.14 3.92 21.88
C ALA A 220 10.90 4.18 20.57
N VAL A 221 10.27 4.89 19.64
CA VAL A 221 10.88 5.35 18.39
C VAL A 221 11.10 6.86 18.49
N PRO A 222 12.30 7.40 18.24
CA PRO A 222 12.47 8.83 18.07
C PRO A 222 11.56 9.36 16.94
N VAL A 223 10.68 10.31 17.26
CA VAL A 223 9.71 10.88 16.31
C VAL A 223 10.05 12.34 16.03
N THR A 224 10.08 12.73 14.76
CA THR A 224 10.09 14.14 14.33
C THR A 224 8.77 14.46 13.62
N VAL A 225 8.03 15.45 14.10
CA VAL A 225 6.80 15.93 13.45
C VAL A 225 7.13 17.22 12.71
N LEU A 226 7.04 17.16 11.38
CA LEU A 226 7.17 18.29 10.47
C LEU A 226 5.81 18.94 10.27
N VAL A 227 5.73 20.24 10.57
CA VAL A 227 4.48 21.01 10.53
C VAL A 227 4.64 22.26 9.68
N SER A 228 3.52 22.85 9.24
CA SER A 228 3.55 24.15 8.58
C SER A 228 4.26 25.19 9.47
N PRO A 229 5.20 26.01 8.93
CA PRO A 229 5.90 27.03 9.70
C PRO A 229 4.96 28.00 10.45
N THR A 230 3.79 28.29 9.89
CA THR A 230 2.77 29.18 10.48
C THR A 230 2.10 28.58 11.73
N CYS A 231 2.05 27.24 11.82
CA CYS A 231 1.36 26.51 12.89
C CYS A 231 2.31 25.92 13.94
N LEU A 232 3.61 26.20 13.85
CA LEU A 232 4.65 25.56 14.65
C LEU A 232 4.38 25.61 16.17
N GLU A 233 4.04 26.79 16.69
CA GLU A 233 3.80 26.97 18.13
C GLU A 233 2.52 26.26 18.61
N THR A 234 1.47 26.26 17.80
CA THR A 234 0.23 25.52 18.10
C THR A 234 0.51 24.03 18.15
N MET A 235 1.23 23.50 17.16
CA MET A 235 1.55 22.08 17.08
C MET A 235 2.50 21.65 18.20
N ARG A 236 3.49 22.48 18.57
CA ARG A 236 4.33 22.24 19.76
C ARG A 236 3.51 22.06 21.02
N LYS A 237 2.45 22.86 21.21
CA LYS A 237 1.55 22.71 22.36
C LYS A 237 0.77 21.39 22.32
N ILE A 238 0.24 21.01 21.16
CA ILE A 238 -0.52 19.76 20.96
C ILE A 238 0.35 18.53 21.28
N TYR A 239 1.60 18.52 20.78
CA TYR A 239 2.52 17.38 20.93
C TYR A 239 3.33 17.38 22.24
N LYS A 240 3.32 18.47 23.00
CA LYS A 240 4.05 18.63 24.28
C LYS A 240 3.94 17.44 25.26
N PRO A 241 2.80 16.73 25.38
CA PRO A 241 2.71 15.56 26.27
C PRO A 241 3.61 14.38 25.87
N LEU A 242 4.05 14.30 24.62
CA LEU A 242 4.80 13.17 24.07
C LEU A 242 6.32 13.46 24.12
N ARG A 243 6.98 12.97 25.17
CA ARG A 243 8.41 13.27 25.44
C ARG A 243 9.39 12.75 24.38
N GLY A 244 9.04 11.73 23.60
CA GLY A 244 9.87 11.22 22.50
C GLY A 244 9.60 11.86 21.15
N VAL A 245 8.86 12.97 21.12
CA VAL A 245 8.44 13.66 19.90
C VAL A 245 9.05 15.06 19.83
N ASN A 246 9.70 15.37 18.71
CA ASN A 246 10.23 16.70 18.41
C ASN A 246 9.41 17.34 17.29
N VAL A 247 8.86 18.54 17.54
CA VAL A 247 8.10 19.29 16.53
C VAL A 247 8.99 20.33 15.85
N MET A 248 9.16 20.17 14.54
CA MET A 248 10.02 21.00 13.69
C MET A 248 9.21 21.60 12.53
N PRO A 249 9.56 22.80 12.06
CA PRO A 249 8.94 23.36 10.86
C PRO A 249 9.33 22.54 9.63
N PHE A 250 8.40 22.37 8.70
CA PHE A 250 8.64 21.79 7.38
C PHE A 250 9.41 22.82 6.54
N TYR A 251 10.70 22.58 6.32
CA TYR A 251 11.51 23.43 5.46
C TYR A 251 12.26 22.63 4.40
N LEU A 252 12.23 23.14 3.17
CA LEU A 252 12.97 22.63 2.03
C LEU A 252 14.21 23.51 1.79
N SER A 253 15.36 22.89 1.61
CA SER A 253 16.50 23.57 1.04
C SER A 253 16.23 23.91 -0.42
N THR A 254 16.76 25.04 -0.89
CA THR A 254 16.74 25.37 -2.33
C THR A 254 17.41 24.29 -3.19
N SER A 255 18.35 23.52 -2.62
CA SER A 255 18.98 22.36 -3.26
C SER A 255 18.04 21.16 -3.45
N ASN A 256 16.93 21.09 -2.71
CA ASN A 256 15.89 20.08 -2.90
C ASN A 256 14.94 20.45 -4.04
N LEU A 257 14.99 21.68 -4.56
CA LEU A 257 14.15 22.08 -5.67
C LEU A 257 14.76 21.63 -7.00
N ASN A 258 13.91 21.07 -7.86
CA ASN A 258 14.19 20.85 -9.26
C ASN A 258 13.01 21.36 -10.10
N SER A 259 13.12 21.32 -11.43
CA SER A 259 12.07 21.87 -12.30
C SER A 259 10.71 21.17 -12.12
N SER A 260 10.71 19.87 -11.81
CA SER A 260 9.48 19.10 -11.54
C SER A 260 8.83 19.48 -10.19
N ARG A 261 9.63 19.54 -9.12
CA ARG A 261 9.15 19.98 -7.78
C ARG A 261 8.70 21.43 -7.81
N MET A 262 9.40 22.29 -8.55
CA MET A 262 8.98 23.69 -8.71
C MET A 262 7.65 23.77 -9.46
N LEU A 263 7.44 22.97 -10.51
CA LEU A 263 6.15 22.90 -11.21
C LEU A 263 5.02 22.47 -10.26
N THR A 264 5.29 21.46 -9.43
CA THR A 264 4.39 20.97 -8.37
C THR A 264 4.02 22.09 -7.39
N LEU A 265 5.03 22.79 -6.86
CA LEU A 265 4.87 23.90 -5.93
C LEU A 265 4.19 25.11 -6.56
N MET A 266 4.27 25.31 -7.87
CA MET A 266 3.57 26.38 -8.57
C MET A 266 2.07 26.09 -8.76
N GLY A 267 1.59 24.90 -8.36
CA GLY A 267 0.17 24.53 -8.44
C GLY A 267 -0.24 24.21 -9.88
N PHE A 268 0.67 23.61 -10.65
CA PHE A 268 0.38 23.13 -11.98
C PHE A 268 -0.60 21.95 -11.93
N ASP A 269 -1.69 22.06 -12.67
CA ASP A 269 -2.71 21.04 -12.86
C ASP A 269 -3.01 20.96 -14.37
N ASP A 270 -2.91 19.76 -14.93
CA ASP A 270 -3.17 19.47 -16.35
C ASP A 270 -4.67 19.62 -16.71
N SER A 271 -5.56 19.74 -15.72
CA SER A 271 -7.01 19.74 -15.90
C SER A 271 -7.68 21.13 -15.91
N VAL A 272 -6.95 22.21 -15.60
CA VAL A 272 -7.49 23.57 -15.47
C VAL A 272 -6.91 24.51 -16.53
N ILE A 273 -7.69 25.50 -16.98
CA ILE A 273 -7.20 26.61 -17.82
C ILE A 273 -6.06 27.30 -17.06
N MET A 274 -4.83 26.99 -17.44
CA MET A 274 -3.63 27.45 -16.76
C MET A 274 -3.50 28.98 -16.87
N PRO A 275 -3.46 29.71 -15.74
CA PRO A 275 -3.15 31.13 -15.73
C PRO A 275 -1.87 31.42 -16.54
N LEU A 276 -1.88 32.50 -17.32
CA LEU A 276 -0.77 32.82 -18.23
C LEU A 276 0.59 32.96 -17.52
N TYR A 277 0.61 33.42 -16.25
CA TYR A 277 1.87 33.49 -15.50
C TYR A 277 2.45 32.10 -15.19
N LEU A 278 1.61 31.08 -15.01
CA LEU A 278 2.04 29.68 -14.87
C LEU A 278 2.54 29.12 -16.21
N GLN A 279 1.94 29.53 -17.35
CA GLN A 279 2.46 29.16 -18.67
C GLN A 279 3.89 29.71 -18.88
N ARG A 280 4.13 30.97 -18.45
CA ARG A 280 5.48 31.57 -18.50
C ARG A 280 6.44 30.85 -17.55
N ALA A 281 6.02 30.58 -16.31
CA ALA A 281 6.81 29.80 -15.36
C ALA A 281 7.19 28.42 -15.93
N MET A 282 6.24 27.70 -16.53
CA MET A 282 6.48 26.38 -17.15
C MET A 282 7.49 26.46 -18.30
N THR A 283 7.38 27.48 -19.16
CA THR A 283 8.33 27.70 -20.27
C THR A 283 9.74 27.94 -19.75
N ILE A 284 9.88 28.75 -18.69
CA ILE A 284 11.16 28.97 -18.03
C ILE A 284 11.69 27.68 -17.41
N LEU A 285 10.87 26.91 -16.69
CA LEU A 285 11.27 25.64 -16.08
C LEU A 285 11.75 24.63 -17.12
N ARG A 286 11.04 24.50 -18.25
CA ARG A 286 11.46 23.67 -19.38
C ARG A 286 12.82 24.12 -19.94
N SER A 287 13.05 25.43 -20.07
CA SER A 287 14.35 25.97 -20.53
C SER A 287 15.52 25.70 -19.58
N MET A 288 15.23 25.48 -18.28
CA MET A 288 16.25 25.21 -17.27
C MET A 288 16.63 23.72 -17.19
N GLY A 289 15.83 22.83 -17.78
CA GLY A 289 16.03 21.39 -17.74
C GLY A 289 15.74 20.78 -16.36
N ALA A 290 15.84 19.44 -16.26
CA ALA A 290 15.53 18.73 -15.01
C ALA A 290 16.62 18.88 -13.94
N ASP A 291 17.91 18.88 -14.34
CA ASP A 291 19.03 18.67 -13.41
C ASP A 291 19.80 19.94 -13.02
N LYS A 292 19.57 21.08 -13.70
CA LYS A 292 20.29 22.35 -13.48
C LYS A 292 19.39 23.46 -12.93
N PHE A 293 18.34 23.08 -12.21
CA PHE A 293 17.44 24.05 -11.62
C PHE A 293 18.16 24.90 -10.56
N ASN A 294 17.93 26.22 -10.60
CA ASN A 294 18.39 27.15 -9.58
C ASN A 294 17.28 28.15 -9.28
N TYR A 295 16.87 28.21 -8.02
CA TYR A 295 15.70 28.98 -7.60
C TYR A 295 15.83 30.48 -7.84
N ASP A 296 17.00 31.07 -7.54
CA ASP A 296 17.23 32.51 -7.78
C ASP A 296 17.26 32.85 -9.27
N THR A 297 17.79 31.96 -10.10
CA THR A 297 17.80 32.11 -11.55
C THR A 297 16.40 32.05 -12.12
N PHE A 298 15.55 31.15 -11.60
CA PHE A 298 14.13 31.10 -11.93
C PHE A 298 13.44 32.42 -11.56
N LYS A 299 13.62 32.93 -10.33
CA LYS A 299 13.05 34.22 -9.90
C LYS A 299 13.53 35.38 -10.78
N LYS A 300 14.82 35.41 -11.16
CA LYS A 300 15.39 36.41 -12.08
C LYS A 300 14.80 36.33 -13.49
N LYS A 301 14.55 35.14 -14.02
CA LYS A 301 13.92 34.95 -15.34
C LYS A 301 12.46 35.40 -15.31
N MET A 302 11.69 35.02 -14.28
CA MET A 302 10.29 35.45 -14.13
C MET A 302 10.14 36.97 -14.05
N LYS A 303 11.06 37.68 -13.38
CA LYS A 303 11.06 39.16 -13.34
C LYS A 303 11.27 39.84 -14.70
N LYS A 304 11.79 39.12 -15.70
CA LYS A 304 11.99 39.64 -17.07
C LYS A 304 10.78 39.40 -17.97
N GLU A 305 9.83 38.56 -17.54
CA GLU A 305 8.61 38.30 -18.29
C GLU A 305 7.67 39.51 -18.23
N THR A 306 7.01 39.81 -19.35
CA THR A 306 5.99 40.87 -19.42
C THR A 306 4.66 40.35 -18.85
N LEU A 307 4.55 40.33 -17.52
CA LEU A 307 3.31 40.00 -16.82
C LEU A 307 2.44 41.25 -16.67
N ASN A 308 1.13 41.10 -16.78
CA ASN A 308 0.21 42.18 -16.40
C ASN A 308 0.17 42.34 -14.86
N PRO A 309 -0.34 43.47 -14.32
CA PRO A 309 -0.31 43.71 -12.88
C PRO A 309 -0.99 42.62 -12.02
N ALA A 310 -2.06 42.01 -12.52
CA ALA A 310 -2.76 40.93 -11.82
C ALA A 310 -1.93 39.63 -11.80
N GLN A 311 -1.26 39.31 -12.91
CA GLN A 311 -0.36 38.17 -13.03
C GLN A 311 0.89 38.32 -12.16
N GLU A 312 1.47 39.53 -12.13
CA GLU A 312 2.61 39.84 -11.26
C GLU A 312 2.22 39.70 -9.79
N SER A 313 1.06 40.23 -9.39
CA SER A 313 0.52 40.06 -8.04
C SER A 313 0.31 38.58 -7.68
N SER A 314 -0.30 37.81 -8.57
CA SER A 314 -0.54 36.37 -8.38
C SER A 314 0.77 35.58 -8.23
N TYR A 315 1.76 35.86 -9.09
CA TYR A 315 3.08 35.27 -9.03
C TYR A 315 3.80 35.62 -7.71
N LYS A 316 3.76 36.89 -7.30
CA LYS A 316 4.39 37.37 -6.07
C LYS A 316 3.82 36.66 -4.85
N MET A 317 2.49 36.59 -4.72
CA MET A 317 1.83 35.86 -3.63
C MET A 317 2.25 34.39 -3.60
N ARG A 318 2.35 33.73 -4.77
CA ARG A 318 2.79 32.35 -4.85
C ARG A 318 4.24 32.18 -4.41
N ILE A 319 5.14 33.06 -4.85
CA ILE A 319 6.56 33.01 -4.45
C ILE A 319 6.73 33.28 -2.97
N GLU A 320 6.02 34.26 -2.40
CA GLU A 320 6.07 34.54 -0.94
C GLU A 320 5.61 33.33 -0.12
N MET A 321 4.53 32.67 -0.58
CA MET A 321 4.09 31.41 0.01
C MET A 321 5.18 30.34 -0.05
N LEU A 322 5.85 30.17 -1.21
CA LEU A 322 6.92 29.18 -1.35
C LEU A 322 8.15 29.52 -0.52
N ASP A 323 8.61 30.78 -0.56
CA ASP A 323 9.73 31.30 0.23
C ASP A 323 9.51 31.02 1.73
N SER A 324 8.26 31.01 2.23
CA SER A 324 7.95 30.68 3.63
C SER A 324 8.25 29.23 4.04
N TYR A 325 8.38 28.31 3.08
CA TYR A 325 8.78 26.92 3.29
C TYR A 325 10.25 26.65 2.92
N LEU A 326 11.01 27.66 2.49
CA LEU A 326 12.41 27.48 2.12
C LEU A 326 13.36 27.82 3.26
N THR A 327 14.51 27.14 3.28
CA THR A 327 15.59 27.43 4.22
C THR A 327 16.96 27.27 3.59
N ASP A 328 17.90 28.13 3.99
CA ASP A 328 19.32 27.96 3.65
C ASP A 328 20.07 27.10 4.67
N LYS A 329 19.44 26.80 5.82
CA LYS A 329 20.05 26.00 6.88
C LYS A 329 19.89 24.51 6.57
N ARG A 330 20.99 23.84 6.20
CA ARG A 330 21.00 22.39 5.94
C ARG A 330 20.49 21.55 7.12
N SER A 331 20.68 21.99 8.35
CA SER A 331 20.18 21.29 9.56
C SER A 331 18.67 21.38 9.77
N ALA A 332 18.00 22.30 9.06
CA ALA A 332 16.55 22.49 9.14
C ALA A 332 15.82 21.83 7.96
N ASP A 333 16.57 21.39 6.94
CA ASP A 333 16.05 20.71 5.76
C ASP A 333 15.34 19.40 6.11
N VAL A 334 14.19 19.13 5.48
CA VAL A 334 13.41 17.91 5.74
C VAL A 334 14.24 16.63 5.58
N SER A 335 15.20 16.60 4.64
CA SER A 335 16.01 15.42 4.36
C SER A 335 16.97 15.07 5.50
N SER A 336 17.30 16.05 6.35
CA SER A 336 18.18 15.86 7.52
C SER A 336 17.57 14.99 8.62
N TYR A 337 16.23 14.82 8.62
CA TYR A 337 15.53 14.02 9.61
C TYR A 337 15.38 12.55 9.22
N PHE A 338 15.63 12.20 7.95
CA PHE A 338 15.51 10.83 7.46
C PHE A 338 16.69 9.97 7.90
N LYS A 339 16.44 9.02 8.82
CA LYS A 339 17.45 8.09 9.33
C LYS A 339 16.85 6.77 9.80
N PRO A 340 17.66 5.69 9.88
CA PRO A 340 17.22 4.40 10.44
C PRO A 340 16.65 4.53 11.85
N ALA A 341 15.70 3.67 12.21
CA ALA A 341 15.04 3.62 13.52
C ALA A 341 14.40 4.97 13.94
N HIS A 342 13.93 5.76 12.98
CA HIS A 342 13.34 7.07 13.22
C HIS A 342 12.05 7.21 12.40
N LEU A 343 11.03 7.84 13.00
CA LEU A 343 9.77 8.13 12.32
C LEU A 343 9.65 9.63 12.09
N VAL A 344 9.60 10.04 10.82
CA VAL A 344 9.23 11.40 10.43
C VAL A 344 7.73 11.41 10.13
N ILE A 345 6.98 12.28 10.81
CA ILE A 345 5.56 12.50 10.57
C ILE A 345 5.40 13.86 9.91
N VAL A 346 4.67 13.93 8.81
CA VAL A 346 4.32 15.17 8.13
C VAL A 346 2.89 15.49 8.48
N ASP A 347 2.71 16.47 9.35
CA ASP A 347 1.42 16.86 9.91
C ASP A 347 1.08 18.29 9.47
N LEU A 348 0.43 18.38 8.32
CA LEU A 348 0.08 19.64 7.66
C LEU A 348 -1.36 20.08 7.98
N ARG A 349 -1.76 19.91 9.24
CA ARG A 349 -2.99 20.49 9.78
C ARG A 349 -2.80 21.99 9.98
N ASP A 350 -3.00 22.74 8.91
CA ASP A 350 -2.90 24.20 8.91
C ASP A 350 -4.16 24.81 8.29
N PRO A 351 -4.96 25.61 9.03
CA PRO A 351 -6.18 26.22 8.53
C PRO A 351 -5.93 27.20 7.37
N PHE A 352 -4.69 27.64 7.16
CA PHE A 352 -4.29 28.53 6.08
C PHE A 352 -3.78 27.78 4.84
N THR A 353 -3.71 26.45 4.88
CA THR A 353 -3.32 25.62 3.74
C THR A 353 -4.51 24.97 3.06
N ASN A 354 -4.47 24.92 1.72
CA ASN A 354 -5.43 24.15 0.94
C ASN A 354 -4.88 22.75 0.62
N SER A 355 -5.76 21.83 0.22
CA SER A 355 -5.34 20.45 -0.08
C SER A 355 -4.36 20.35 -1.24
N THR A 356 -4.44 21.22 -2.24
CA THR A 356 -3.48 21.24 -3.36
C THR A 356 -2.05 21.47 -2.87
N LEU A 357 -1.83 22.40 -1.94
CA LEU A 357 -0.51 22.61 -1.34
C LEU A 357 -0.09 21.39 -0.51
N VAL A 358 -0.98 20.86 0.33
CA VAL A 358 -0.65 19.70 1.19
C VAL A 358 -0.23 18.50 0.34
N ILE A 359 -0.98 18.21 -0.72
CA ILE A 359 -0.67 17.15 -1.69
C ILE A 359 0.68 17.42 -2.38
N ALA A 360 0.95 18.67 -2.79
CA ALA A 360 2.23 19.04 -3.38
C ALA A 360 3.41 18.83 -2.41
N LEU A 361 3.27 19.22 -1.14
CA LEU A 361 4.29 19.03 -0.11
C LEU A 361 4.49 17.53 0.21
N PHE A 362 3.42 16.76 0.24
CA PHE A 362 3.45 15.29 0.36
C PHE A 362 4.18 14.63 -0.81
N GLU A 363 3.90 15.04 -2.04
CA GLU A 363 4.60 14.52 -3.23
C GLU A 363 6.11 14.79 -3.15
N ILE A 364 6.49 16.01 -2.77
CA ILE A 364 7.89 16.43 -2.66
C ILE A 364 8.61 15.64 -1.58
N ILE A 365 8.04 15.53 -0.38
CA ILE A 365 8.71 14.86 0.73
C ILE A 365 8.79 13.35 0.52
N VAL A 366 7.79 12.71 -0.10
CA VAL A 366 7.89 11.30 -0.50
C VAL A 366 8.99 11.12 -1.54
N GLY A 367 9.08 12.00 -2.55
CA GLY A 367 10.16 11.97 -3.53
C GLY A 367 11.55 12.09 -2.89
N LEU A 368 11.74 13.06 -1.99
CA LEU A 368 12.99 13.23 -1.24
C LEU A 368 13.32 12.01 -0.38
N PHE A 369 12.32 11.43 0.28
CA PHE A 369 12.51 10.24 1.10
C PHE A 369 12.92 9.02 0.28
N VAL A 370 12.33 8.84 -0.91
CA VAL A 370 12.69 7.78 -1.85
C VAL A 370 14.13 7.96 -2.35
N GLU A 371 14.50 9.18 -2.75
CA GLU A 371 15.84 9.54 -3.26
C GLU A 371 16.95 9.43 -2.21
N GLN A 372 16.61 9.63 -0.92
CA GLN A 372 17.58 9.59 0.16
C GLN A 372 18.30 8.23 0.21
N ARG A 373 19.62 8.23 0.01
CA ARG A 373 20.41 7.00 0.09
C ARG A 373 20.52 6.54 1.54
N MET A 374 20.18 5.28 1.77
CA MET A 374 20.21 4.64 3.08
C MET A 374 20.66 3.18 2.93
N ASP A 375 21.37 2.71 3.94
CA ASP A 375 21.88 1.35 4.12
C ASP A 375 20.86 0.40 4.78
N THR A 376 19.66 0.92 5.03
CA THR A 376 18.43 0.22 5.46
C THR A 376 17.28 0.49 4.49
N GLY A 377 16.19 -0.28 4.61
CA GLY A 377 14.97 -0.05 3.85
C GLY A 377 14.10 1.08 4.43
N LYS A 378 13.01 1.39 3.74
CA LYS A 378 12.10 2.49 4.09
C LYS A 378 10.68 1.98 4.33
N VAL A 379 9.94 2.63 5.22
CA VAL A 379 8.50 2.43 5.40
C VAL A 379 7.77 3.76 5.27
N LEU A 380 6.73 3.79 4.43
CA LEU A 380 5.86 4.92 4.19
C LEU A 380 4.46 4.56 4.68
N LEU A 381 3.91 5.33 5.62
CA LEU A 381 2.52 5.27 6.03
C LEU A 381 1.75 6.45 5.43
N LEU A 382 0.74 6.14 4.62
CA LEU A 382 -0.30 7.06 4.19
C LEU A 382 -1.46 6.92 5.17
N ASP A 383 -1.49 7.76 6.20
CA ASP A 383 -2.53 7.74 7.22
C ASP A 383 -3.75 8.56 6.81
N GLU A 384 -4.95 8.11 7.18
CA GLU A 384 -6.23 8.70 6.78
C GLU A 384 -6.30 9.01 5.27
N ALA A 385 -5.84 8.06 4.45
CA ALA A 385 -5.54 8.29 3.04
C ALA A 385 -6.75 8.78 2.22
N HIS A 386 -7.98 8.49 2.63
CA HIS A 386 -9.20 9.04 2.01
C HIS A 386 -9.29 10.58 2.00
N LYS A 387 -8.48 11.27 2.81
CA LYS A 387 -8.42 12.73 2.83
C LYS A 387 -7.64 13.33 1.67
N TYR A 388 -6.79 12.55 0.99
CA TYR A 388 -5.87 13.06 -0.04
C TYR A 388 -5.53 12.08 -1.19
N LEU A 389 -5.98 10.82 -1.15
CA LEU A 389 -5.93 9.86 -2.26
C LEU A 389 -7.25 9.77 -3.05
N ASN A 390 -8.19 10.68 -2.83
CA ASN A 390 -9.46 10.70 -3.54
C ASN A 390 -9.27 11.00 -5.05
N SER A 391 -10.34 10.88 -5.83
CA SER A 391 -10.33 11.18 -7.27
C SER A 391 -10.48 12.68 -7.60
N ASP A 392 -10.09 13.58 -6.68
CA ASP A 392 -10.07 15.01 -6.95
C ASP A 392 -9.04 15.30 -8.07
N PRO A 393 -9.32 16.16 -9.06
CA PRO A 393 -8.33 16.56 -10.07
C PRO A 393 -6.96 16.94 -9.46
N ASN A 394 -6.96 17.55 -8.28
CA ASN A 394 -5.75 17.97 -7.58
C ASN A 394 -4.90 16.82 -7.01
N SER A 395 -5.46 15.63 -6.81
CA SER A 395 -4.78 14.46 -6.22
C SER A 395 -4.37 13.41 -7.25
N VAL A 396 -4.83 13.50 -8.50
CA VAL A 396 -4.55 12.51 -9.57
C VAL A 396 -3.05 12.25 -9.70
N ARG A 397 -2.25 13.31 -9.82
CA ARG A 397 -0.79 13.18 -9.98
C ARG A 397 -0.13 12.53 -8.76
N PHE A 398 -0.55 12.88 -7.55
CA PHE A 398 -0.04 12.27 -6.34
C PHE A 398 -0.41 10.78 -6.27
N THR A 399 -1.65 10.45 -6.61
CA THR A 399 -2.15 9.07 -6.74
C THR A 399 -1.36 8.24 -7.75
N GLU A 400 -1.04 8.80 -8.92
CA GLU A 400 -0.20 8.15 -9.94
C GLU A 400 1.23 7.94 -9.43
N SER A 401 1.78 8.95 -8.74
CA SER A 401 3.10 8.86 -8.09
C SER A 401 3.12 7.74 -7.05
N MET A 402 2.10 7.63 -6.19
CA MET A 402 1.99 6.53 -5.20
C MET A 402 1.81 5.17 -5.88
N SER A 403 1.01 5.10 -6.95
CA SER A 403 0.84 3.87 -7.73
C SER A 403 2.16 3.42 -8.36
N SER A 404 2.93 4.34 -8.92
CA SER A 404 4.26 4.09 -9.49
C SER A 404 5.24 3.63 -8.41
N LEU A 405 5.21 4.28 -7.24
CA LEU A 405 6.03 3.90 -6.08
C LEU A 405 5.76 2.46 -5.63
N ILE A 406 4.49 2.06 -5.55
CA ILE A 406 4.10 0.69 -5.17
C ILE A 406 4.53 -0.32 -6.24
N ARG A 407 4.36 -0.01 -7.54
CA ARG A 407 4.85 -0.88 -8.64
C ARG A 407 6.36 -1.10 -8.56
N GLN A 408 7.11 -0.06 -8.18
CA GLN A 408 8.57 -0.07 -8.13
C GLN A 408 9.12 -0.29 -6.71
N GLN A 409 8.29 -0.71 -5.75
CA GLN A 409 8.68 -0.75 -4.33
C GLN A 409 9.89 -1.64 -4.05
N ARG A 410 10.11 -2.67 -4.88
CA ARG A 410 11.29 -3.55 -4.82
C ARG A 410 12.57 -2.84 -5.23
N HIS A 411 12.53 -1.97 -6.23
CA HIS A 411 13.68 -1.18 -6.66
C HIS A 411 14.07 -0.14 -5.62
N PHE A 412 13.08 0.48 -4.96
CA PHE A 412 13.33 1.49 -3.93
C PHE A 412 13.54 0.92 -2.53
N GLY A 413 13.31 -0.37 -2.33
CA GLY A 413 13.38 -0.99 -1.00
C GLY A 413 12.38 -0.39 0.00
N ILE A 414 11.19 -0.01 -0.46
CA ILE A 414 10.18 0.68 0.35
C ILE A 414 8.99 -0.22 0.68
N ARG A 415 8.40 -0.04 1.86
CA ARG A 415 7.17 -0.70 2.29
C ARG A 415 6.11 0.38 2.42
N THR A 416 4.97 0.22 1.75
CA THR A 416 3.92 1.24 1.74
C THR A 416 2.70 0.72 2.49
N ILE A 417 2.27 1.46 3.51
CA ILE A 417 1.09 1.17 4.32
C ILE A 417 0.07 2.24 4.02
N ILE A 418 -1.14 1.84 3.67
CA ILE A 418 -2.27 2.73 3.38
C ILE A 418 -3.32 2.46 4.43
N SER A 419 -3.55 3.42 5.31
CA SER A 419 -4.61 3.36 6.33
C SER A 419 -5.77 4.25 5.87
N THR A 420 -6.96 3.68 5.75
CA THR A 420 -8.16 4.42 5.35
C THR A 420 -9.42 3.91 6.03
N GLN A 421 -10.39 4.80 6.24
CA GLN A 421 -11.72 4.41 6.70
C GLN A 421 -12.61 3.97 5.54
N GLU A 422 -12.39 4.57 4.37
CA GLU A 422 -13.18 4.36 3.18
C GLU A 422 -12.29 3.71 2.11
N PRO A 423 -12.52 2.44 1.73
CA PRO A 423 -11.70 1.77 0.72
C PRO A 423 -12.05 2.22 -0.70
N THR A 424 -13.26 2.73 -0.93
CA THR A 424 -13.77 3.15 -2.25
C THR A 424 -13.05 4.36 -2.85
N VAL A 425 -12.37 5.15 -2.02
CA VAL A 425 -11.53 6.26 -2.47
C VAL A 425 -10.14 5.81 -2.92
N VAL A 426 -9.73 4.59 -2.56
CA VAL A 426 -8.41 4.09 -2.93
C VAL A 426 -8.46 3.70 -4.41
N PRO A 427 -7.57 4.23 -5.25
CA PRO A 427 -7.54 3.93 -6.67
C PRO A 427 -7.43 2.43 -6.93
N ASN A 428 -8.21 1.91 -7.89
CA ASN A 428 -8.17 0.50 -8.29
C ASN A 428 -6.74 0.03 -8.60
N ALA A 429 -5.96 0.86 -9.29
CA ALA A 429 -4.57 0.56 -9.64
C ALA A 429 -3.66 0.36 -8.41
N ILE A 430 -4.01 0.92 -7.26
CA ILE A 430 -3.33 0.67 -5.98
C ILE A 430 -3.87 -0.64 -5.37
N LEU A 431 -5.20 -0.81 -5.32
CA LEU A 431 -5.83 -2.02 -4.75
C LEU A 431 -5.33 -3.31 -5.41
N ASP A 432 -5.18 -3.32 -6.74
CA ASP A 432 -4.66 -4.46 -7.50
C ASP A 432 -3.19 -4.82 -7.18
N LEU A 433 -2.43 -3.90 -6.58
CA LEU A 433 -1.01 -4.07 -6.25
C LEU A 433 -0.77 -4.37 -4.77
N VAL A 434 -1.80 -4.32 -3.92
CA VAL A 434 -1.65 -4.49 -2.47
C VAL A 434 -1.35 -5.95 -2.14
N SER A 435 -0.22 -6.18 -1.47
CA SER A 435 0.21 -7.52 -1.05
C SER A 435 -0.48 -8.03 0.23
N ILE A 436 -0.96 -7.12 1.08
CA ILE A 436 -1.67 -7.44 2.33
C ILE A 436 -2.93 -6.59 2.45
N HIS A 437 -4.10 -7.22 2.51
CA HIS A 437 -5.34 -6.56 2.92
C HIS A 437 -5.63 -6.91 4.37
N LEU A 438 -5.66 -5.89 5.23
CA LEU A 438 -6.01 -6.01 6.65
C LEU A 438 -7.33 -5.28 6.90
N LEU A 439 -8.41 -6.05 6.86
CA LEU A 439 -9.78 -5.53 6.87
C LEU A 439 -10.36 -5.67 8.29
N HIS A 440 -10.33 -4.58 9.05
CA HIS A 440 -11.01 -4.45 10.33
C HIS A 440 -12.52 -4.30 10.15
N ARG A 441 -13.27 -4.30 11.25
CA ARG A 441 -14.73 -4.21 11.22
C ARG A 441 -15.25 -3.02 10.40
N PHE A 442 -16.19 -3.29 9.49
CA PHE A 442 -17.10 -2.33 8.87
C PHE A 442 -18.36 -3.06 8.40
N SER A 443 -19.43 -2.31 8.10
CA SER A 443 -20.74 -2.87 7.73
C SER A 443 -21.24 -2.42 6.35
N SER A 444 -20.49 -1.57 5.66
CA SER A 444 -20.90 -1.02 4.36
C SER A 444 -20.91 -2.08 3.25
N PRO A 445 -22.08 -2.41 2.66
CA PRO A 445 -22.14 -3.37 1.56
C PRO A 445 -21.46 -2.85 0.29
N SER A 446 -21.46 -1.52 0.07
CA SER A 446 -20.79 -0.92 -1.08
C SER A 446 -19.26 -1.09 -0.99
N TRP A 447 -18.69 -1.02 0.22
CA TRP A 447 -17.27 -1.26 0.44
C TRP A 447 -16.89 -2.72 0.21
N ILE A 448 -17.71 -3.67 0.68
CA ILE A 448 -17.51 -5.11 0.39
C ILE A 448 -17.54 -5.36 -1.12
N LYS A 449 -18.58 -4.86 -1.82
CA LYS A 449 -18.73 -5.03 -3.27
C LYS A 449 -17.60 -4.40 -4.07
N HIS A 450 -17.02 -3.31 -3.57
CA HIS A 450 -15.87 -2.68 -4.19
C HIS A 450 -14.61 -3.54 -3.98
N LEU A 451 -14.30 -3.92 -2.75
CA LEU A 451 -13.14 -4.75 -2.40
C LEU A 451 -13.18 -6.13 -3.08
N SER A 452 -14.36 -6.74 -3.23
CA SER A 452 -14.52 -8.05 -3.87
C SER A 452 -14.13 -8.09 -5.35
N ARG A 453 -13.90 -6.93 -5.99
CA ARG A 453 -13.38 -6.85 -7.37
C ARG A 453 -11.87 -6.95 -7.44
N HIS A 454 -11.18 -6.70 -6.32
CA HIS A 454 -9.72 -6.62 -6.23
C HIS A 454 -9.13 -7.75 -5.37
N ILE A 455 -9.99 -8.50 -4.67
CA ILE A 455 -9.61 -9.58 -3.76
C ILE A 455 -10.01 -10.92 -4.37
N SER A 456 -9.03 -11.78 -4.63
CA SER A 456 -9.23 -13.17 -5.05
C SER A 456 -9.19 -14.09 -3.83
N VAL A 457 -10.35 -14.30 -3.22
CA VAL A 457 -10.53 -15.28 -2.13
C VAL A 457 -11.58 -16.29 -2.56
N ASP A 458 -11.28 -17.58 -2.40
CA ASP A 458 -12.23 -18.65 -2.73
C ASP A 458 -13.44 -18.54 -1.82
N GLN A 459 -14.63 -18.70 -2.39
CA GLN A 459 -15.83 -18.86 -1.57
C GLN A 459 -15.82 -20.29 -1.05
N GLU A 460 -15.79 -20.47 0.27
CA GLU A 460 -16.07 -21.78 0.85
C GLU A 460 -17.47 -22.24 0.39
N ASP A 461 -17.66 -23.55 0.22
CA ASP A 461 -18.98 -24.14 -0.06
C ASP A 461 -20.01 -23.83 1.04
N ASP A 462 -19.52 -23.37 2.20
CA ASP A 462 -20.32 -22.82 3.28
C ASP A 462 -20.66 -21.33 3.00
N PRO A 463 -21.91 -21.01 2.61
CA PRO A 463 -22.33 -19.63 2.40
C PRO A 463 -22.25 -18.78 3.68
N GLU A 464 -22.22 -19.38 4.88
CA GLU A 464 -22.10 -18.66 6.16
C GLU A 464 -20.67 -18.19 6.48
N ALA A 465 -19.63 -18.82 5.91
CA ALA A 465 -18.22 -18.58 6.24
C ALA A 465 -17.46 -17.66 5.25
N THR A 466 -18.15 -16.76 4.55
CA THR A 466 -17.48 -15.82 3.63
C THR A 466 -16.74 -14.71 4.38
N TRP A 467 -15.53 -14.36 3.94
CA TRP A 467 -14.74 -13.25 4.50
C TRP A 467 -15.55 -11.94 4.62
N ALA A 468 -16.43 -11.69 3.65
CA ALA A 468 -17.32 -10.54 3.60
C ALA A 468 -18.29 -10.47 4.78
N ARG A 469 -18.90 -11.60 5.17
CA ARG A 469 -19.79 -11.68 6.34
C ARG A 469 -19.00 -11.54 7.63
N THR A 470 -17.85 -12.22 7.72
CA THR A 470 -16.97 -12.19 8.89
C THR A 470 -16.56 -10.77 9.29
N ILE A 471 -16.28 -9.88 8.32
CA ILE A 471 -15.87 -8.49 8.60
C ILE A 471 -16.84 -7.76 9.53
N SER A 472 -18.15 -7.94 9.33
CA SER A 472 -19.16 -7.26 10.14
C SER A 472 -19.22 -7.74 11.60
N GLN A 473 -18.72 -8.96 11.86
CA GLN A 473 -18.76 -9.65 13.15
C GLN A 473 -17.46 -9.53 13.96
N LEU A 474 -16.41 -8.93 13.39
CA LEU A 474 -15.10 -8.80 14.02
C LEU A 474 -15.16 -8.06 15.37
N CYS A 475 -14.43 -8.56 16.35
CA CYS A 475 -14.19 -7.84 17.60
C CYS A 475 -13.14 -6.73 17.42
N LEU A 476 -13.00 -5.87 18.42
CA LEU A 476 -11.95 -4.85 18.44
C LEU A 476 -10.55 -5.48 18.30
N GLY A 477 -9.78 -5.02 17.32
CA GLY A 477 -8.43 -5.52 17.06
C GLY A 477 -8.36 -6.83 16.26
N GLU A 478 -9.53 -7.41 15.91
CA GLU A 478 -9.63 -8.48 14.92
C GLU A 478 -9.78 -7.91 13.51
N ALA A 479 -9.23 -8.62 12.54
CA ALA A 479 -9.29 -8.30 11.13
C ALA A 479 -9.37 -9.57 10.30
N VAL A 480 -10.00 -9.46 9.14
CA VAL A 480 -9.78 -10.39 8.03
C VAL A 480 -8.46 -9.99 7.37
N LEU A 481 -7.49 -10.91 7.36
CA LEU A 481 -6.19 -10.72 6.74
C LEU A 481 -6.11 -11.57 5.47
N ILE A 482 -5.89 -10.91 4.33
CA ILE A 482 -5.71 -11.57 3.03
C ILE A 482 -4.33 -11.22 2.49
N ALA A 483 -3.53 -12.25 2.20
CA ALA A 483 -2.19 -12.10 1.65
C ALA A 483 -1.85 -13.37 0.86
N PRO A 484 -2.02 -13.36 -0.48
CA PRO A 484 -1.84 -14.57 -1.30
C PRO A 484 -0.47 -15.22 -1.19
N THR A 485 0.56 -14.41 -0.94
CA THR A 485 1.96 -14.87 -0.78
C THR A 485 2.30 -15.27 0.65
N ALA A 486 1.35 -15.21 1.60
CA ALA A 486 1.59 -15.64 2.97
C ALA A 486 1.94 -17.13 3.01
N LEU A 487 3.03 -17.49 3.67
CA LEU A 487 3.43 -18.88 3.80
C LEU A 487 2.75 -19.53 4.99
N THR A 488 2.10 -20.66 4.71
CA THR A 488 1.47 -21.53 5.70
C THR A 488 1.86 -22.99 5.43
N ILE A 489 1.46 -23.90 6.30
CA ILE A 489 1.77 -25.33 6.19
C ILE A 489 0.55 -26.06 5.65
N ASN A 490 0.72 -26.67 4.48
CA ASN A 490 -0.29 -27.56 3.93
C ASN A 490 -0.11 -28.96 4.51
N THR A 491 -1.14 -29.45 5.19
CA THR A 491 -1.15 -30.74 5.88
C THR A 491 -1.48 -31.93 4.98
N TYR A 492 -1.89 -31.71 3.73
CA TYR A 492 -2.15 -32.78 2.76
C TYR A 492 -0.88 -33.33 2.12
N TYR A 493 0.23 -32.59 2.14
CA TYR A 493 1.52 -33.05 1.63
C TYR A 493 2.35 -33.72 2.74
N HIS A 494 2.95 -34.87 2.42
CA HIS A 494 3.94 -35.53 3.27
C HIS A 494 5.31 -35.60 2.54
N PRO A 495 6.40 -35.08 3.12
CA PRO A 495 6.46 -34.30 4.36
C PRO A 495 5.72 -32.96 4.22
N PHE A 496 5.32 -32.36 5.35
CA PHE A 496 4.65 -31.06 5.36
C PHE A 496 5.49 -30.02 4.62
N GLN A 497 4.86 -29.29 3.70
CA GLN A 497 5.52 -28.27 2.90
C GLN A 497 4.97 -26.89 3.23
N SER A 498 5.88 -25.92 3.28
CA SER A 498 5.50 -24.51 3.35
C SER A 498 5.13 -24.02 1.97
N VAL A 499 3.87 -23.60 1.82
CA VAL A 499 3.30 -23.16 0.55
C VAL A 499 2.52 -21.85 0.74
N PRO A 500 2.34 -21.05 -0.32
CA PRO A 500 1.52 -19.85 -0.27
C PRO A 500 0.05 -20.17 0.09
N LEU A 501 -0.59 -19.26 0.83
CA LEU A 501 -2.02 -19.30 1.16
C LEU A 501 -2.91 -19.16 -0.08
N ALA A 502 -2.39 -18.51 -1.13
CA ALA A 502 -3.06 -18.27 -2.41
C ALA A 502 -4.40 -17.54 -2.26
N THR A 503 -5.52 -18.26 -2.33
CA THR A 503 -6.89 -17.74 -2.35
C THR A 503 -7.57 -17.80 -0.97
N GLY A 504 -6.81 -18.07 0.10
CA GLY A 504 -7.33 -18.08 1.46
C GLY A 504 -7.24 -16.76 2.21
N PHE A 505 -7.78 -16.73 3.43
CA PHE A 505 -7.64 -15.64 4.38
C PHE A 505 -7.44 -16.15 5.81
N PHE A 506 -6.97 -15.27 6.69
CA PHE A 506 -6.91 -15.50 8.14
C PHE A 506 -7.92 -14.62 8.85
N LEU A 507 -8.60 -15.18 9.85
CA LEU A 507 -9.13 -14.38 10.94
C LEU A 507 -7.95 -14.09 11.87
N PHE A 508 -7.58 -12.82 11.97
CA PHE A 508 -6.35 -12.37 12.60
C PHE A 508 -6.67 -11.43 13.76
N ARG A 509 -5.89 -11.50 14.84
CA ARG A 509 -5.92 -10.53 15.94
C ARG A 509 -4.55 -9.88 16.07
N THR A 510 -4.53 -8.55 16.04
CA THR A 510 -3.29 -7.77 16.15
C THR A 510 -2.67 -7.93 17.54
N ARG A 511 -1.33 -8.01 17.62
CA ARG A 511 -0.64 -8.06 18.93
C ARG A 511 -0.80 -6.74 19.68
N LYS A 512 -0.53 -6.79 21.00
CA LYS A 512 -0.39 -5.57 21.81
C LYS A 512 0.82 -4.73 21.35
N ARG A 513 0.69 -3.42 21.47
CA ARG A 513 1.75 -2.45 21.19
C ARG A 513 2.85 -2.46 22.26
N LEU A 514 4.10 -2.30 21.82
CA LEU A 514 5.24 -2.05 22.71
C LEU A 514 5.34 -0.58 23.13
N THR A 515 4.79 0.31 22.30
CA THR A 515 4.70 1.75 22.52
C THR A 515 3.31 2.13 23.03
N PHE A 516 3.17 3.37 23.50
CA PHE A 516 1.91 3.86 24.07
C PHE A 516 0.81 3.85 23.02
N ASP A 517 -0.37 3.34 23.40
CA ASP A 517 -1.55 3.39 22.55
C ASP A 517 -2.43 4.61 22.90
N GLY A 518 -2.35 5.64 22.07
CA GLY A 518 -3.14 6.87 22.20
C GLY A 518 -4.51 6.81 21.55
N GLY A 519 -4.83 5.75 20.80
CA GLY A 519 -6.10 5.59 20.07
C GLY A 519 -7.24 5.00 20.91
N ALA A 520 -7.04 4.80 22.21
CA ALA A 520 -8.07 4.28 23.09
C ALA A 520 -9.24 5.28 23.20
N SER A 521 -10.47 4.81 22.97
CA SER A 521 -11.67 5.64 23.04
C SER A 521 -11.78 6.34 24.41
N ILE A 522 -12.09 7.63 24.36
CA ILE A 522 -12.45 8.39 25.57
C ILE A 522 -13.84 7.91 25.99
N ILE A 523 -13.88 7.11 27.06
CA ILE A 523 -15.13 6.63 27.65
C ILE A 523 -15.61 7.57 28.76
N ALA A 524 -16.92 7.73 28.89
CA ALA A 524 -17.52 8.64 29.87
C ALA A 524 -17.23 8.24 31.33
N TYR A 525 -17.04 6.95 31.60
CA TYR A 525 -16.75 6.42 32.92
C TYR A 525 -15.81 5.21 32.80
N LYS A 526 -14.71 5.21 33.56
CA LYS A 526 -13.86 4.02 33.76
C LYS A 526 -14.34 3.33 35.02
N ALA A 527 -14.95 2.14 34.88
CA ALA A 527 -15.22 1.29 36.02
C ALA A 527 -13.89 0.92 36.72
N SER A 528 -13.90 0.98 38.05
CA SER A 528 -12.74 0.79 38.93
C SER A 528 -12.14 -0.60 38.82
#